data_AF-W1XXH9-F1
#
_entry.id   AF-W1XXH9-F1
#
_cell.length_a   1.000
_cell.length_b   1.000
_cell.length_c   1.000
_cell.angle_alpha   90.00
_cell.angle_beta   90.00
_cell.angle_gamma   90.00
#
_symmetry.space_group_name_H-M   'P 1'
#
loop_
_entity.id
_entity.type
_entity.pdbx_description
1 polymer ?
#
loop_
_entity_poly.entity_id
_entity_poly.type
_entity_poly.pdbx_seq_one_letter_code
_entity_poly.pdbx_strand_id
1 'polypeptide(L)'
;ADGVIIGTPEYDHSIPAVLMSALAWLSYGIYPLLSKPVMITGASYGTLGSSRAQLQLRQILNSPEIKATVLPDEFLLSHSLQAFDQNGDLVDLDVIKKLDAIFDDFRIFVKV
;
A
#
# COMPACT_ATOMS: atom_id res chain seq x y z
N ALA A 1 10.69 6.94 11.23
CA ALA A 1 9.43 7.46 10.62
C ALA A 1 8.27 7.11 11.54
N ASP A 2 7.26 7.97 11.61
CA ASP A 2 6.08 7.75 12.46
C ASP A 2 5.12 6.72 11.86
N GLY A 3 4.97 6.71 10.54
CA GLY A 3 4.29 5.67 9.75
C GLY A 3 5.02 5.34 8.45
N VAL A 4 4.55 4.31 7.74
CA VAL A 4 5.07 3.87 6.44
C VAL A 4 3.90 3.74 5.45
N ILE A 5 4.09 4.16 4.20
CA ILE A 5 3.14 3.92 3.11
C ILE A 5 3.80 2.99 2.11
N ILE A 6 3.13 1.91 1.72
CA ILE A 6 3.62 0.95 0.73
C ILE A 6 2.70 0.99 -0.49
N GLY A 7 3.24 1.46 -1.60
CA GLY A 7 2.62 1.36 -2.92
C GLY A 7 3.00 0.05 -3.59
N THR A 8 2.02 -0.73 -4.08
CA THR A 8 2.29 -1.96 -4.81
C THR A 8 1.47 -2.08 -6.11
N PRO A 9 2.09 -2.45 -7.25
CA PRO A 9 1.35 -3.03 -8.35
C PRO A 9 0.97 -4.49 -8.05
N GLU A 10 0.22 -5.13 -8.94
CA GLU A 10 -0.12 -6.56 -8.85
C GLU A 10 0.48 -7.34 -10.01
N TYR A 11 1.36 -8.31 -9.72
CA TYR A 11 1.95 -9.24 -10.67
C TYR A 11 1.48 -10.64 -10.33
N ASP A 12 0.82 -11.32 -11.28
CA ASP A 12 0.32 -12.70 -11.12
C ASP A 12 -0.47 -12.93 -9.82
N HIS A 13 -1.37 -11.99 -9.49
CA HIS A 13 -2.16 -12.00 -8.25
C HIS A 13 -1.35 -11.90 -6.95
N SER A 14 -0.14 -11.34 -7.03
CA SER A 14 0.81 -11.21 -5.92
C SER A 14 1.46 -9.82 -5.90
N ILE A 15 2.10 -9.49 -4.77
CA ILE A 15 3.07 -8.40 -4.70
C ILE A 15 4.29 -8.70 -5.59
N PRO A 16 5.00 -7.66 -6.09
CA PRO A 16 6.25 -7.85 -6.80
C PRO A 16 7.31 -8.54 -5.95
N ALA A 17 8.14 -9.38 -6.58
CA ALA A 17 9.24 -10.08 -5.92
C ALA A 17 10.20 -9.13 -5.17
N VAL A 18 10.44 -7.94 -5.71
CA VAL A 18 11.29 -6.92 -5.06
C VAL A 18 10.70 -6.43 -3.72
N LEU A 19 9.38 -6.28 -3.63
CA LEU A 19 8.71 -5.88 -2.40
C LEU A 19 8.77 -7.00 -1.36
N MET A 20 8.52 -8.24 -1.78
CA MET A 20 8.66 -9.40 -0.89
C MET A 20 10.09 -9.53 -0.34
N SER A 21 11.10 -9.36 -1.20
CA SER A 21 12.50 -9.42 -0.79
C SER A 21 12.86 -8.31 0.21
N ALA A 22 12.41 -7.08 -0.02
CA ALA A 22 12.63 -5.99 0.91
C ALA A 22 12.01 -6.28 2.29
N LEU A 23 10.77 -6.79 2.34
CA LEU A 23 10.10 -7.15 3.60
C LEU A 23 10.81 -8.27 4.35
N ALA A 24 11.36 -9.27 3.63
CA ALA A 24 12.14 -10.35 4.24
C ALA A 24 13.41 -9.85 4.94
N TRP A 25 14.08 -8.84 4.38
CA TRP A 25 15.23 -8.20 5.05
C TRP A 25 14.81 -7.34 6.24
N LEU A 26 13.63 -6.72 6.18
CA LEU A 26 13.09 -5.91 7.28
C LEU A 26 12.44 -6.74 8.40
N SER A 27 12.36 -8.06 8.26
CA SER A 27 11.87 -8.99 9.28
C SER A 27 12.97 -9.87 9.89
N TYR A 28 14.22 -9.70 9.45
CA TYR A 28 15.36 -10.51 9.89
C TYR A 28 16.47 -9.64 10.49
N GLY A 29 16.80 -9.89 11.75
CA GLY A 29 17.88 -9.20 12.48
C GLY A 29 17.54 -7.76 12.92
N ILE A 30 16.62 -7.09 12.22
CA ILE A 30 16.02 -5.81 12.60
C ILE A 30 14.49 -5.90 12.47
N TYR A 31 13.76 -5.08 13.24
CA TYR A 31 12.28 -5.09 13.26
C TYR A 31 11.68 -3.68 13.16
N PRO A 32 12.00 -2.88 12.12
CA PRO A 32 11.57 -1.49 12.01
C PRO A 32 10.06 -1.32 11.81
N LEU A 33 9.35 -2.39 11.42
CA LEU A 33 7.91 -2.38 11.16
C LEU A 33 7.07 -2.88 12.36
N LEU A 34 7.70 -3.33 13.44
CA LEU A 34 7.00 -3.81 14.63
C LEU A 34 6.08 -2.73 15.20
N SER A 35 4.77 -3.00 15.23
CA SER A 35 3.71 -2.07 15.64
C SER A 35 3.69 -0.74 14.89
N LYS A 36 4.40 -0.65 13.76
CA LYS A 36 4.47 0.56 12.92
C LYS A 36 3.13 0.74 12.18
N PRO A 37 2.51 1.94 12.23
CA PRO A 37 1.40 2.27 11.35
C PRO A 37 1.80 2.15 9.88
N VAL A 38 1.06 1.34 9.11
CA VAL A 38 1.28 1.14 7.68
C VAL A 38 0.00 1.38 6.89
N MET A 39 0.07 2.20 5.84
CA MET A 39 -0.97 2.30 4.82
C MET A 39 -0.53 1.56 3.57
N ILE A 40 -1.46 0.82 2.95
CA ILE A 40 -1.26 0.18 1.66
C ILE A 40 -2.00 1.00 0.60
N THR A 41 -1.33 1.24 -0.52
CA THR A 41 -1.91 1.80 -1.73
C THR A 41 -1.44 1.00 -2.93
N GLY A 42 -2.11 1.12 -4.07
CA GLY A 42 -1.70 0.38 -5.24
C GLY A 42 -2.51 0.69 -6.47
N ALA A 43 -1.93 0.27 -7.58
CA ALA A 43 -2.43 0.55 -8.90
C ALA A 43 -2.15 -0.63 -9.83
N SER A 44 -3.07 -0.93 -10.75
CA SER A 44 -2.81 -1.94 -11.78
C SER A 44 -3.41 -1.52 -13.12
N TYR A 45 -3.03 -2.24 -14.18
CA TYR A 45 -3.60 -1.99 -15.52
C TYR A 45 -5.03 -2.52 -15.64
N GLY A 46 -5.39 -3.50 -14.82
CA GLY A 46 -6.71 -4.11 -14.80
C GLY A 46 -7.75 -3.34 -13.97
N THR A 47 -8.97 -3.87 -13.96
CA THR A 47 -10.13 -3.28 -13.27
C THR A 47 -10.11 -3.40 -11.75
N LEU A 48 -9.28 -4.29 -11.20
CA LEU A 48 -9.25 -4.60 -9.76
C LEU A 48 -8.25 -3.76 -8.95
N GLY A 49 -7.47 -2.91 -9.62
CA GLY A 49 -6.62 -1.92 -8.95
C GLY A 49 -5.67 -2.48 -7.90
N SER A 50 -5.02 -3.61 -8.17
CA SER A 50 -4.07 -4.33 -7.30
C SER A 50 -4.63 -5.04 -6.07
N SER A 51 -5.94 -5.28 -6.00
CA SER A 51 -6.59 -5.84 -4.80
C SER A 51 -5.99 -7.13 -4.24
N ARG A 52 -5.54 -8.07 -5.08
CA ARG A 52 -4.97 -9.34 -4.57
C ARG A 52 -3.55 -9.15 -4.04
N ALA A 53 -2.77 -8.29 -4.68
CA ALA A 53 -1.46 -7.91 -4.16
C ALA A 53 -1.59 -7.20 -2.79
N GLN A 54 -2.56 -6.30 -2.63
CA GLN A 54 -2.78 -5.63 -1.34
C GLN A 54 -3.25 -6.61 -0.26
N LEU A 55 -4.13 -7.55 -0.60
CA LEU A 55 -4.56 -8.60 0.33
C LEU A 55 -3.39 -9.46 0.81
N GLN A 56 -2.53 -9.91 -0.11
CA GLN A 56 -1.33 -10.68 0.23
C GLN A 56 -0.34 -9.85 1.04
N LEU A 57 -0.11 -8.58 0.66
CA LEU A 57 0.75 -7.67 1.41
C LEU A 57 0.26 -7.50 2.85
N ARG A 58 -1.04 -7.31 3.05
CA ARG A 58 -1.67 -7.21 4.36
C ARG A 58 -1.44 -8.47 5.18
N GLN A 59 -1.56 -9.66 4.58
CA GLN A 59 -1.25 -10.92 5.25
C GLN A 59 0.22 -10.99 5.70
N ILE A 60 1.16 -10.58 4.84
CA ILE A 60 2.59 -10.54 5.16
C ILE A 60 2.87 -9.55 6.30
N LEU A 61 2.32 -8.33 6.23
CA LEU A 61 2.51 -7.30 7.25
C LEU A 61 1.94 -7.69 8.62
N ASN A 62 0.89 -8.52 8.64
CA ASN A 62 0.27 -9.07 9.84
C ASN A 62 1.02 -10.30 10.40
N SER A 63 2.08 -10.80 9.75
CA SER A 63 2.84 -11.94 10.26
C SER A 63 3.53 -11.61 11.58
N PRO A 64 3.81 -12.60 12.46
CA PRO A 64 4.48 -12.36 13.73
C PRO A 64 5.84 -11.66 13.62
N GLU A 65 6.58 -11.91 12.53
CA GLU A 65 7.93 -11.41 12.30
C GLU A 65 7.94 -9.92 11.89
N ILE A 66 6.86 -9.43 11.27
CA ILE A 66 6.71 -8.02 10.88
C ILE A 66 5.81 -7.28 11.88
N LYS A 67 4.62 -7.83 12.13
CA LYS A 67 3.63 -7.36 13.11
C LYS A 67 3.37 -5.85 13.00
N ALA A 68 3.14 -5.37 11.78
CA ALA A 68 2.77 -3.99 11.51
C ALA A 68 1.31 -3.72 11.91
N THR A 69 1.01 -2.45 12.17
CA THR A 69 -0.35 -1.98 12.42
C THR A 69 -0.90 -1.42 11.11
N VAL A 70 -1.66 -2.21 10.35
CA VAL A 70 -2.08 -1.83 9.00
C VAL A 70 -3.42 -1.10 9.02
N LEU A 71 -3.50 0.07 8.35
CA LEU A 71 -4.74 0.81 8.15
C LEU A 71 -5.77 -0.09 7.44
N PRO A 72 -7.01 -0.23 7.94
CA PRO A 72 -8.02 -1.10 7.31
C PRO A 72 -8.39 -0.69 5.89
N ASP A 73 -8.39 0.60 5.59
CA ASP A 73 -8.80 1.15 4.30
C ASP A 73 -7.86 0.75 3.15
N GLU A 74 -8.40 0.82 1.93
CA GLU A 74 -7.72 0.40 0.71
C GLU A 74 -7.91 1.43 -0.40
N PHE A 75 -6.80 1.78 -1.05
CA PHE A 75 -6.82 2.54 -2.29
C PHE A 75 -6.45 1.62 -3.46
N LEU A 76 -7.42 1.36 -4.32
CA LEU A 76 -7.31 0.46 -5.47
C LEU A 76 -7.45 1.26 -6.76
N LEU A 77 -6.34 1.61 -7.41
CA LEU A 77 -6.36 2.38 -8.65
C LEU A 77 -6.40 1.46 -9.87
N SER A 78 -7.56 1.40 -10.51
CA SER A 78 -7.77 0.64 -11.76
C SER A 78 -7.28 1.43 -12.97
N HIS A 79 -6.96 0.72 -14.07
CA HIS A 79 -6.61 1.35 -15.36
C HIS A 79 -5.51 2.42 -15.25
N SER A 80 -4.44 2.10 -14.51
CA SER A 80 -3.39 3.07 -14.17
C SER A 80 -2.64 3.68 -15.36
N LEU A 81 -2.66 3.07 -16.55
CA LEU A 81 -2.07 3.66 -17.76
C LEU A 81 -2.80 4.92 -18.23
N GLN A 82 -4.07 5.09 -17.86
CA GLN A 82 -4.90 6.23 -18.23
C GLN A 82 -5.18 7.17 -17.05
N ALA A 83 -4.75 6.79 -15.84
CA ALA A 83 -5.09 7.49 -14.61
C ALA A 83 -4.25 8.75 -14.38
N PHE A 84 -3.12 8.90 -15.10
CA PHE A 84 -2.16 9.97 -14.89
C PHE A 84 -1.95 10.82 -16.15
N ASP A 85 -1.69 12.11 -15.95
CA ASP A 85 -1.28 13.02 -17.02
C ASP A 85 0.22 12.93 -17.34
N GLN A 86 0.72 13.83 -18.19
CA GLN A 86 2.13 13.87 -18.59
C GLN A 86 3.08 14.29 -17.46
N ASN A 87 2.58 14.93 -16.41
CA ASN A 87 3.35 15.32 -15.23
C ASN A 87 3.38 14.19 -14.17
N GLY A 88 2.57 13.15 -14.36
CA GLY A 88 2.41 12.06 -13.40
C GLY A 88 1.34 12.34 -12.34
N ASP A 89 0.47 13.33 -12.56
CA ASP A 89 -0.62 13.68 -11.66
C ASP A 89 -1.88 12.88 -12.00
N LEU A 90 -2.63 12.46 -10.97
CA LEU A 90 -3.94 11.84 -11.17
C LEU A 90 -4.88 12.82 -11.87
N VAL A 91 -5.66 12.34 -12.84
CA VAL A 91 -6.56 13.20 -13.64
C VAL A 91 -8.02 13.17 -13.17
N ASP A 92 -8.42 12.11 -12.47
CA ASP A 92 -9.79 11.93 -12.00
C ASP A 92 -9.97 12.55 -10.61
N LEU A 93 -10.80 13.60 -10.54
CA LEU A 93 -11.05 14.35 -9.30
C LEU A 93 -11.67 13.51 -8.18
N ASP A 94 -12.48 12.50 -8.50
CA ASP A 94 -13.11 11.67 -7.48
C ASP A 94 -12.13 10.62 -6.95
N VAL A 95 -11.24 10.11 -7.80
CA VAL A 95 -10.10 9.29 -7.38
C VAL A 95 -9.16 10.07 -6.47
N ILE A 96 -8.84 11.33 -6.81
CA ILE A 96 -8.00 12.21 -5.98
C ILE A 96 -8.64 12.41 -4.61
N LYS A 97 -9.92 12.81 -4.56
CA LYS A 97 -10.63 12.99 -3.28
C LYS A 97 -10.63 11.72 -2.42
N LYS A 98 -10.80 10.55 -3.05
CA LYS A 98 -10.74 9.27 -2.35
C LYS A 98 -9.35 9.02 -1.77
N LEU A 99 -8.29 9.28 -2.54
CA LEU A 99 -6.91 9.15 -2.07
C LEU A 99 -6.64 10.10 -0.90
N ASP A 100 -7.03 11.37 -1.03
CA ASP A 100 -6.86 12.40 0.00
C ASP A 100 -7.55 12.01 1.31
N ALA A 101 -8.79 11.51 1.25
CA ALA A 101 -9.52 11.05 2.43
C ALA A 101 -8.76 9.93 3.17
N ILE A 102 -8.25 8.92 2.45
CA ILE A 102 -7.49 7.83 3.05
C ILE A 102 -6.17 8.33 3.65
N PHE A 103 -5.51 9.32 3.03
CA PHE A 103 -4.32 9.94 3.60
C PHE A 103 -4.61 10.71 4.89
N ASP A 104 -5.75 11.39 4.98
CA ASP A 104 -6.18 12.06 6.20
C ASP A 104 -6.50 11.05 7.31
N ASP A 105 -7.16 9.94 6.98
CA ASP A 105 -7.37 8.83 7.91
C ASP A 105 -6.05 8.24 8.38
N PHE A 106 -5.07 8.06 7.48
CA PHE A 106 -3.73 7.59 7.85
C PHE A 106 -2.99 8.55 8.78
N ARG A 107 -3.13 9.88 8.58
CA ARG A 107 -2.54 10.89 9.47
C ARG A 107 -3.10 10.82 10.89
N ILE A 108 -4.37 10.47 11.03
CA ILE A 108 -5.00 10.22 12.35
C ILE A 108 -4.48 8.90 12.91
N PHE A 109 -4.48 7.85 12.09
CA PHE A 109 -4.05 6.50 12.45
C PHE A 109 -2.61 6.43 12.99
N VAL A 110 -1.70 7.24 12.44
CA VAL A 110 -0.31 7.32 12.92
C VAL A 110 -0.19 7.89 14.35
N LYS A 111 -1.18 8.62 14.84
CA LYS A 111 -1.17 9.26 16.17
C LYS A 111 -1.81 8.40 17.27
N VAL A 112 -2.49 7.31 16.90
CA VAL A 112 -3.15 6.36 17.81
C VAL A 112 -2.13 5.33 18.29
#